data_AF-A0A381ZQJ9-F1
#
_entry.id   AF-A0A381ZQJ9-F1
#
_cell.length_a   1.000
_cell.length_b   1.000
_cell.length_c   1.000
_cell.angle_alpha   90.00
_cell.angle_beta   90.00
_cell.angle_gamma   90.00
#
_symmetry.space_group_name_H-M   'P 1'
#
loop_
_entity.id
_entity.type
_entity.pdbx_description
1 polymer ?
#
loop_
_entity_poly.entity_id
_entity_poly.type
_entity_poly.pdbx_seq_one_letter_code
_entity_poly.pdbx_strand_id
1 'polypeptide(L)'
;MIYEVRTYVLKPGSVPEFEKNFGEALPYREKYSKLGAFWHTEIGPLNQVIHVWPYESVEERNSIRAEAAKDDHWPPPNDPDMYVSMNSEIFIPAPFMRPLGGDQALGALYEMRTYTYKTGSIGKVIDIWAEAVPAREEFSPLAAAMYTDVGGLNKWVHIWPYADLE
;
A
#
# COMPACT_ATOMS: atom_id res chain seq x y z
N MET A 1 4.55 6.70 -13.03
CA MET A 1 4.17 5.73 -11.99
C MET A 1 3.83 6.40 -10.67
N ILE A 2 2.67 6.04 -10.11
CA ILE A 2 2.11 6.41 -8.81
C ILE A 2 1.62 5.13 -8.09
N TYR A 3 1.43 5.22 -6.77
CA TYR A 3 0.82 4.16 -5.97
C TYR A 3 -0.48 4.66 -5.32
N GLU A 4 -1.60 4.02 -5.64
CA GLU A 4 -2.83 4.19 -4.84
C GLU A 4 -2.75 3.27 -3.62
N VAL A 5 -2.58 3.86 -2.45
CA VAL A 5 -2.59 3.15 -1.16
C VAL A 5 -3.98 3.29 -0.57
N ARG A 6 -4.64 2.16 -0.33
CA ARG A 6 -5.97 2.11 0.25
C ARG A 6 -5.90 1.44 1.61
N THR A 7 -6.40 2.12 2.63
CA THR A 7 -6.41 1.65 4.01
C THR A 7 -7.85 1.62 4.48
N TYR A 8 -8.36 0.44 4.82
CA TYR A 8 -9.71 0.28 5.34
C TYR A 8 -9.64 -0.16 6.79
N VAL A 9 -10.39 0.54 7.64
CA VAL A 9 -10.70 0.07 8.99
C VAL A 9 -11.97 -0.75 8.90
N LEU A 10 -11.90 -1.99 9.35
CA LEU A 10 -13.01 -2.92 9.38
C LEU A 10 -13.55 -3.08 10.80
N LYS A 11 -14.79 -3.58 10.92
CA LYS A 11 -15.34 -3.97 12.22
C LYS A 11 -14.47 -5.08 12.84
N PRO A 12 -14.36 -5.13 14.17
CA PRO A 12 -13.66 -6.20 14.85
C PRO A 12 -14.14 -7.58 14.42
N GLY A 13 -13.20 -8.47 14.07
CA GLY A 13 -13.49 -9.83 13.60
C GLY A 13 -13.78 -9.96 12.11
N SER A 14 -13.85 -8.86 11.34
CA SER A 14 -14.20 -8.90 9.91
C SER A 14 -12.99 -9.06 8.96
N VAL A 15 -11.75 -8.95 9.45
CA VAL A 15 -10.54 -9.09 8.61
C VAL A 15 -10.49 -10.43 7.87
N PRO A 16 -10.66 -11.60 8.51
CA PRO A 16 -10.54 -12.89 7.81
C PRO A 16 -11.56 -13.06 6.67
N GLU A 17 -12.78 -12.57 6.88
CA GLU A 17 -13.83 -12.60 5.85
C GLU A 17 -13.49 -11.67 4.68
N PHE A 18 -13.04 -10.45 4.98
CA PHE A 18 -12.61 -9.51 3.94
C PHE A 18 -11.47 -10.11 3.09
N GLU A 19 -10.47 -10.72 3.72
CA GLU A 19 -9.32 -11.30 3.02
C GLU A 19 -9.72 -12.48 2.14
N LYS A 20 -10.59 -13.36 2.64
CA LYS A 20 -11.14 -14.46 1.86
C LYS A 20 -11.83 -13.91 0.60
N ASN A 21 -12.78 -12.98 0.78
CA ASN A 21 -13.55 -12.42 -0.33
C ASN A 21 -12.65 -11.65 -1.32
N PHE A 22 -11.66 -10.91 -0.81
CA PHE A 22 -10.69 -10.19 -1.64
C PHE A 22 -9.82 -11.16 -2.44
N GLY A 23 -9.34 -12.24 -1.83
CA GLY A 23 -8.53 -13.26 -2.50
C GLY A 23 -9.30 -13.99 -3.61
N GLU A 24 -10.58 -14.30 -3.40
CA GLU A 24 -11.46 -14.90 -4.42
C GLU A 24 -11.70 -13.95 -5.61
N ALA A 25 -11.83 -12.65 -5.35
CA ALA A 25 -12.07 -11.63 -6.36
C ALA A 25 -10.79 -11.14 -7.06
N LEU A 26 -9.61 -11.31 -6.44
CA LEU A 26 -8.33 -10.77 -6.93
C LEU A 26 -7.98 -11.22 -8.35
N PRO A 27 -8.10 -12.50 -8.75
CA PRO A 27 -7.81 -12.92 -10.13
C PRO A 27 -8.62 -12.19 -11.20
N TYR A 28 -9.84 -11.72 -10.87
CA TYR A 28 -10.68 -10.93 -11.76
C TYR A 28 -10.15 -9.50 -11.87
N ARG A 29 -9.78 -8.89 -10.75
CA ARG A 29 -9.17 -7.56 -10.71
C ARG A 29 -7.82 -7.50 -11.42
N GLU A 30 -7.02 -8.56 -11.29
CA GLU A 30 -5.68 -8.65 -11.89
C GLU A 30 -5.67 -8.69 -13.42
N LYS A 31 -6.83 -8.90 -14.06
CA LYS A 31 -6.99 -8.72 -15.52
C LYS A 31 -6.83 -7.25 -15.94
N TYR A 32 -7.06 -6.32 -15.01
CA TYR A 32 -7.07 -4.88 -15.27
C TYR A 32 -5.86 -4.16 -14.66
N SER A 33 -5.48 -4.51 -13.43
CA SER A 33 -4.28 -3.98 -12.76
C SER A 33 -3.70 -5.01 -11.82
N LYS A 34 -2.37 -5.13 -11.81
CA LYS A 34 -1.66 -5.97 -10.85
C LYS A 34 -1.67 -5.37 -9.46
N LEU A 35 -1.81 -6.23 -8.45
CA LEU A 35 -1.68 -5.83 -7.06
C LEU A 35 -0.21 -5.65 -6.70
N GLY A 36 0.15 -4.48 -6.16
CA GLY A 36 1.52 -4.21 -5.73
C GLY A 36 1.83 -4.81 -4.37
N ALA A 37 0.88 -4.71 -3.44
CA ALA A 37 0.98 -5.32 -2.12
C ALA A 37 -0.37 -5.40 -1.41
N PHE A 38 -0.45 -6.30 -0.42
CA PHE A 38 -1.59 -6.46 0.47
C PHE A 38 -1.11 -6.86 1.86
N TRP A 39 -1.64 -6.21 2.89
CA TRP A 39 -1.34 -6.48 4.29
C TRP A 39 -2.59 -6.31 5.15
N HIS A 40 -2.60 -6.94 6.32
CA HIS A 40 -3.40 -6.51 7.45
C HIS A 40 -2.49 -6.09 8.62
N THR A 41 -3.04 -5.31 9.55
CA THR A 41 -2.32 -4.83 10.72
C THR A 41 -2.43 -5.79 11.90
N GLU A 42 -1.29 -6.33 12.35
CA GLU A 42 -1.18 -7.10 13.60
C GLU A 42 -0.84 -6.22 14.81
N ILE A 43 -0.05 -5.16 14.61
CA ILE A 43 0.39 -4.23 15.66
C ILE A 43 0.10 -2.79 15.22
N GLY A 44 -0.44 -1.98 16.14
CA GLY A 44 -0.80 -0.58 15.88
C GLY A 44 -2.30 -0.40 15.68
N PRO A 45 -2.76 0.34 14.65
CA PRO A 45 -4.19 0.49 14.37
C PRO A 45 -4.81 -0.82 13.89
N LEU A 46 -5.42 -1.58 14.80
CA LEU A 46 -5.96 -2.91 14.53
C LEU A 46 -7.19 -2.89 13.61
N ASN A 47 -7.50 -4.08 13.06
CA ASN A 47 -8.61 -4.31 12.13
C ASN A 47 -8.46 -3.49 10.84
N GLN A 48 -7.24 -3.22 10.41
CA GLN A 48 -6.97 -2.55 9.15
C GLN A 48 -6.44 -3.51 8.10
N VAL A 49 -6.92 -3.32 6.87
CA VAL A 49 -6.35 -3.91 5.65
C VAL A 49 -5.78 -2.78 4.80
N ILE A 50 -4.60 -3.01 4.25
CA ILE A 50 -3.85 -2.05 3.43
C ILE A 50 -3.51 -2.73 2.12
N HIS A 51 -3.91 -2.15 1.01
CA HIS A 51 -3.59 -2.68 -0.30
C HIS A 51 -3.13 -1.58 -1.26
N VAL A 52 -2.11 -1.89 -2.05
CA VAL A 52 -1.39 -0.92 -2.87
C VAL A 52 -1.49 -1.29 -4.34
N TRP A 53 -1.90 -0.32 -5.15
CA TRP A 53 -2.10 -0.49 -6.59
C TRP A 53 -1.17 0.44 -7.38
N PRO A 54 -0.19 -0.11 -8.13
CA PRO A 54 0.62 0.63 -9.09
C PRO A 54 -0.20 1.10 -10.30
N TYR A 55 0.02 2.35 -10.70
CA TYR A 55 -0.52 2.94 -11.93
C TYR A 55 0.53 3.84 -12.58
N GLU A 56 0.49 4.02 -13.89
CA GLU A 56 1.37 4.96 -14.59
C GLU A 56 1.00 6.41 -14.29
N SER A 57 -0.30 6.70 -14.24
CA SER A 57 -0.84 8.04 -13.93
C SER A 57 -2.22 7.98 -13.26
N VAL A 58 -2.72 9.13 -12.82
CA VAL A 58 -4.07 9.26 -12.24
C VAL A 58 -5.16 8.99 -13.28
N GLU A 59 -4.92 9.37 -14.54
CA GLU A 59 -5.83 9.11 -15.66
C GLU A 59 -5.95 7.61 -15.94
N GLU A 60 -4.81 6.91 -16.01
CA GLU A 60 -4.80 5.46 -16.19
C GLU A 60 -5.51 4.76 -15.02
N ARG A 61 -5.19 5.15 -13.78
CA ARG A 61 -5.89 4.68 -12.58
C ARG A 61 -7.41 4.81 -12.74
N ASN A 62 -7.89 5.98 -13.13
CA ASN A 62 -9.32 6.23 -13.25
C ASN A 62 -9.97 5.36 -14.33
N SER A 63 -9.31 5.22 -15.49
CA SER A 63 -9.78 4.35 -16.58
C SER A 63 -9.85 2.89 -16.14
N ILE A 64 -8.77 2.36 -15.58
CA ILE A 64 -8.70 0.96 -15.11
C ILE A 64 -9.77 0.69 -14.04
N ARG A 65 -9.94 1.62 -13.09
CA ARG A 65 -10.97 1.48 -12.05
C ARG A 65 -12.38 1.46 -12.62
N ALA A 66 -12.66 2.30 -13.61
CA ALA A 66 -13.96 2.34 -14.27
C ALA A 66 -14.25 1.05 -15.06
N GLU A 67 -13.25 0.49 -15.75
CA GLU A 67 -13.41 -0.77 -16.47
C GLU A 67 -13.57 -1.97 -15.54
N ALA A 68 -12.74 -2.07 -14.51
CA ALA A 68 -12.81 -3.17 -13.56
C ALA A 68 -14.08 -3.16 -12.70
N ALA A 69 -14.71 -2.00 -12.47
CA ALA A 69 -15.99 -1.91 -11.78
C ALA A 69 -17.18 -2.46 -12.58
N LYS A 70 -16.96 -2.84 -13.85
CA LYS A 70 -17.95 -3.51 -14.71
C LYS A 70 -17.85 -5.05 -14.64
N ASP A 71 -16.82 -5.61 -14.01
CA ASP A 71 -16.72 -7.06 -13.82
C ASP A 71 -17.63 -7.46 -12.63
N ASP A 72 -18.53 -8.41 -12.84
CA ASP A 72 -19.49 -8.85 -11.80
C ASP A 72 -18.80 -9.44 -10.55
N HIS A 73 -17.52 -9.81 -10.65
CA HIS A 73 -16.71 -10.33 -9.53
C HIS A 73 -15.91 -9.24 -8.82
N TRP A 74 -16.02 -7.97 -9.23
CA TRP A 74 -15.33 -6.84 -8.59
C TRP A 74 -16.25 -5.62 -8.42
N PRO A 75 -16.33 -5.02 -7.21
CA PRO A 75 -15.55 -5.28 -6.00
C PRO A 75 -15.89 -6.60 -5.30
N PRO A 76 -15.06 -7.07 -4.35
CA PRO A 76 -15.37 -8.28 -3.59
C PRO A 76 -16.75 -8.17 -2.91
N PRO A 77 -17.53 -9.27 -2.83
CA PRO A 77 -18.91 -9.27 -2.34
C PRO A 77 -18.98 -9.20 -0.81
N ASN A 78 -18.46 -8.12 -0.26
CA ASN A 78 -18.38 -7.84 1.16
C ASN A 78 -19.67 -7.22 1.69
N ASP A 79 -20.01 -7.51 2.95
CA ASP A 79 -21.06 -6.77 3.67
C ASP A 79 -20.66 -5.29 3.79
N PRO A 80 -21.45 -4.34 3.24
CA PRO A 80 -21.17 -2.92 3.38
C PRO A 80 -21.02 -2.46 4.84
N ASP A 81 -21.69 -3.14 5.78
CA ASP A 81 -21.63 -2.82 7.19
C ASP A 81 -20.28 -3.24 7.83
N MET A 82 -19.42 -4.00 7.16
CA MET A 82 -18.11 -4.38 7.70
C MET A 82 -17.13 -3.19 7.72
N TYR A 83 -17.36 -2.15 6.93
CA TYR A 83 -16.45 -1.00 6.79
C TYR A 83 -16.74 0.06 7.87
N VAL A 84 -15.73 0.39 8.68
CA VAL A 84 -15.78 1.54 9.61
C VAL A 84 -15.30 2.81 8.93
N SER A 85 -14.22 2.72 8.15
CA SER A 85 -13.74 3.83 7.32
C SER A 85 -12.90 3.30 6.16
N MET A 86 -12.91 4.02 5.04
CA MET A 86 -12.07 3.73 3.89
C MET A 86 -11.31 4.98 3.49
N ASN A 87 -9.99 4.89 3.44
CA ASN A 87 -9.12 5.97 3.00
C ASN A 87 -8.35 5.55 1.74
N SER A 88 -8.13 6.49 0.83
CA SER A 88 -7.41 6.29 -0.42
C SER A 88 -6.50 7.47 -0.67
N GLU A 89 -5.20 7.21 -0.75
CA GLU A 89 -4.16 8.22 -0.94
C GLU A 89 -3.32 7.88 -2.17
N ILE A 90 -2.77 8.89 -2.83
CA ILE A 90 -1.80 8.73 -3.92
C ILE A 90 -0.41 9.05 -3.40
N PHE A 91 0.49 8.10 -3.61
CA PHE A 91 1.89 8.19 -3.25
C PHE A 91 2.78 8.18 -4.49
N ILE A 92 3.89 8.88 -4.39
CA ILE A 92 4.97 8.86 -5.37
C ILE A 92 6.14 8.11 -4.76
N PRO A 93 6.68 7.06 -5.42
CA PRO A 93 7.89 6.39 -4.96
C PRO A 93 9.07 7.36 -4.91
N ALA A 94 9.94 7.17 -3.93
CA ALA A 94 11.23 7.86 -3.94
C ALA A 94 12.05 7.41 -5.17
N PRO A 95 12.92 8.28 -5.75
CA PRO A 95 13.62 7.98 -6.99
C PRO A 95 14.54 6.74 -6.96
N PHE A 96 14.99 6.35 -5.77
CA PHE A 96 15.85 5.18 -5.55
C PHE A 96 15.08 3.87 -5.36
N MET A 97 13.75 3.89 -5.39
CA MET A 97 12.94 2.70 -5.19
C MET A 97 12.87 1.83 -6.43
N ARG A 98 13.03 0.52 -6.22
CA ARG A 98 12.52 -0.51 -7.13
C ARG A 98 10.97 -0.52 -7.12
N PRO A 99 10.32 -0.90 -8.24
CA PRO A 99 8.86 -1.03 -8.26
C PRO A 99 8.34 -2.01 -7.20
N LEU A 100 7.24 -1.65 -6.53
CA LEU A 100 6.53 -2.52 -5.59
C LEU A 100 5.78 -3.64 -6.35
N GLY A 101 5.89 -4.87 -5.85
CA GLY A 101 5.27 -6.08 -6.43
C GLY A 101 6.27 -6.99 -7.12
N GLY A 102 5.78 -7.88 -8.00
CA GLY A 102 6.61 -8.79 -8.80
C GLY A 102 7.10 -10.03 -8.03
N ASP A 103 6.20 -10.67 -7.26
CA ASP A 103 6.46 -11.90 -6.50
C ASP A 103 7.62 -11.80 -5.49
N GLN A 104 7.91 -10.58 -5.02
CA GLN A 104 8.91 -10.34 -3.98
C GLN A 104 8.38 -10.84 -2.62
N ALA A 105 8.73 -12.08 -2.26
CA ALA A 105 8.52 -12.61 -0.92
C ALA A 105 9.62 -12.09 0.03
N LEU A 106 9.50 -10.84 0.49
CA LEU A 106 10.56 -10.17 1.25
C LEU A 106 10.60 -10.55 2.75
N GLY A 107 9.50 -11.07 3.30
CA GLY A 107 9.36 -11.42 4.71
C GLY A 107 7.91 -11.75 5.09
N ALA A 108 7.69 -12.22 6.32
CA ALA A 108 6.35 -12.52 6.85
C ALA A 108 5.74 -11.35 7.61
N LEU A 109 6.56 -10.46 8.17
CA LEU A 109 6.12 -9.27 8.89
C LEU A 109 6.65 -8.01 8.21
N TYR A 110 5.85 -6.95 8.19
CA TYR A 110 6.24 -5.66 7.64
C TYR A 110 6.03 -4.55 8.66
N GLU A 111 7.07 -3.76 8.91
CA GLU A 111 6.97 -2.52 9.66
C GLU A 111 6.70 -1.36 8.70
N MET A 112 5.50 -0.78 8.78
CA MET A 112 5.15 0.44 8.06
C MET A 112 5.26 1.64 8.98
N ARG A 113 6.12 2.61 8.61
CA ARG A 113 6.30 3.84 9.37
C ARG A 113 5.89 5.04 8.54
N THR A 114 5.02 5.86 9.12
CA THR A 114 4.49 7.07 8.50
C THR A 114 4.88 8.28 9.33
N TYR A 115 5.52 9.25 8.71
CA TYR A 115 5.89 10.53 9.33
C TYR A 115 5.25 11.67 8.60
N THR A 116 4.76 12.66 9.34
CA THR A 116 4.39 13.95 8.76
C THR A 116 5.53 14.92 8.95
N TYR A 117 6.11 15.36 7.84
CA TYR A 117 7.23 16.29 7.84
C TYR A 117 6.76 17.74 7.70
N LYS A 118 7.67 18.67 8.00
CA LYS A 118 7.45 20.09 7.76
C LYS A 118 7.23 20.34 6.26
N THR A 119 6.31 21.24 5.92
CA THR A 119 6.07 21.64 4.53
C THR A 119 7.36 22.07 3.83
N GLY A 120 7.56 21.55 2.61
CA GLY A 120 8.73 21.83 1.78
C GLY A 120 9.98 21.03 2.14
N SER A 121 9.97 20.15 3.14
CA SER A 121 11.16 19.38 3.52
C SER A 121 11.29 18.01 2.84
N ILE A 122 10.29 17.53 2.11
CA ILE A 122 10.30 16.18 1.52
C ILE A 122 11.49 15.97 0.58
N GLY A 123 11.86 16.95 -0.24
CA GLY A 123 13.06 16.84 -1.10
C GLY A 123 14.33 16.54 -0.30
N LYS A 124 14.57 17.30 0.78
CA LYS A 124 15.70 17.06 1.69
C LYS A 124 15.61 15.70 2.40
N VAL A 125 14.41 15.23 2.74
CA VAL A 125 14.21 13.89 3.32
C VAL A 125 14.64 12.82 2.32
N ILE A 126 14.25 12.95 1.05
CA ILE A 126 14.66 12.03 -0.02
C ILE A 126 16.18 11.98 -0.15
N ASP A 127 16.86 13.13 -0.16
CA ASP A 127 18.32 13.20 -0.31
C ASP A 127 19.04 12.47 0.84
N ILE A 128 18.62 12.73 2.09
CA ILE A 128 19.19 12.08 3.28
C ILE A 128 18.94 10.57 3.24
N TRP A 129 17.75 10.15 2.82
CA TRP A 129 17.42 8.74 2.69
C TRP A 129 18.21 8.05 1.59
N ALA A 130 18.40 8.69 0.44
CA ALA A 130 19.17 8.13 -0.67
C ALA A 130 20.61 7.78 -0.26
N GLU A 131 21.22 8.58 0.62
CA GLU A 131 22.55 8.31 1.19
C GLU A 131 22.54 7.17 2.22
N ALA A 132 21.49 7.08 3.05
CA ALA A 132 21.43 6.14 4.17
C ALA A 132 20.90 4.74 3.80
N VAL A 133 20.06 4.63 2.77
CA VAL A 133 19.39 3.37 2.39
C VAL A 133 20.36 2.23 2.09
N PRO A 134 21.45 2.41 1.32
CA PRO A 134 22.38 1.32 1.03
C PRO A 134 22.94 0.64 2.28
N ALA A 135 23.36 1.41 3.27
CA ALA A 135 23.88 0.87 4.54
C ALA A 135 22.77 0.20 5.37
N ARG A 136 21.53 0.70 5.31
CA ARG A 136 20.40 0.13 6.04
C ARG A 136 19.84 -1.14 5.39
N GLU A 137 19.98 -1.29 4.07
CA GLU A 137 19.60 -2.52 3.35
C GLU A 137 20.53 -3.70 3.65
N GLU A 138 21.71 -3.49 4.23
CA GLU A 138 22.56 -4.57 4.77
C GLU A 138 21.87 -5.35 5.92
N PHE A 139 20.89 -4.73 6.59
CA PHE A 139 20.15 -5.33 7.71
C PHE A 139 18.76 -5.85 7.34
N SER A 140 18.04 -5.13 6.49
CA SER A 140 16.70 -5.52 6.02
C SER A 140 16.37 -4.76 4.73
N PRO A 141 15.84 -5.43 3.69
CA PRO A 141 15.62 -4.81 2.39
C PRO A 141 14.51 -3.76 2.46
N LEU A 142 14.58 -2.71 1.63
CA LEU A 142 13.55 -1.67 1.64
C LEU A 142 12.38 -2.05 0.71
N ALA A 143 11.21 -2.40 1.27
CA ALA A 143 10.06 -2.80 0.46
C ALA A 143 9.42 -1.60 -0.26
N ALA A 144 9.30 -0.46 0.43
CA ALA A 144 8.82 0.78 -0.16
C ALA A 144 9.37 1.99 0.60
N ALA A 145 9.66 3.07 -0.13
CA ALA A 145 9.80 4.42 0.41
C ALA A 145 9.10 5.39 -0.53
N MET A 146 8.17 6.16 -0.01
CA MET A 146 7.27 6.97 -0.82
C MET A 146 6.72 8.17 -0.04
N TYR A 147 6.25 9.19 -0.76
CA TYR A 147 5.63 10.37 -0.17
C TYR A 147 4.27 10.63 -0.78
N THR A 148 3.38 11.25 -0.01
CA THR A 148 2.03 11.58 -0.47
C THR A 148 2.02 12.75 -1.43
N ASP A 149 1.25 12.59 -2.50
CA ASP A 149 0.84 13.66 -3.42
C ASP A 149 -0.62 14.07 -3.17
N VAL A 150 -1.53 13.08 -3.06
CA VAL A 150 -2.96 13.30 -2.77
C VAL A 150 -3.35 12.58 -1.49
N GLY A 151 -4.02 13.29 -0.57
CA GLY A 151 -4.43 12.76 0.73
C GLY A 151 -3.86 13.57 1.88
N GLY A 152 -3.35 12.90 2.91
CA GLY A 152 -2.66 13.54 4.01
C GLY A 152 -1.31 14.10 3.55
N LEU A 153 -1.17 15.42 3.56
CA LEU A 153 -0.01 16.11 2.99
C LEU A 153 1.27 15.92 3.82
N ASN A 154 2.42 16.02 3.15
CA ASN A 154 3.76 15.95 3.74
C ASN A 154 4.05 14.63 4.47
N LYS A 155 3.38 13.53 4.10
CA LYS A 155 3.70 12.22 4.65
C LYS A 155 4.88 11.59 3.92
N TRP A 156 5.80 11.03 4.68
CA TRP A 156 6.84 10.10 4.22
C TRP A 156 6.54 8.73 4.82
N VAL A 157 6.40 7.72 3.96
CA VAL A 157 6.12 6.34 4.34
C VAL A 157 7.28 5.47 3.90
N HIS A 158 7.76 4.63 4.81
CA HIS A 158 8.71 3.59 4.48
C HIS A 158 8.30 2.25 5.11
N ILE A 159 8.58 1.17 4.39
CA ILE A 159 8.13 -0.18 4.72
C ILE A 159 9.33 -1.12 4.74
N TRP A 160 9.54 -1.79 5.86
CA TRP A 160 10.64 -2.73 6.07
C TRP A 160 10.08 -4.13 6.37
N PRO A 161 10.44 -5.15 5.59
CA PRO A 161 10.13 -6.53 5.86
C PRO A 161 11.09 -7.14 6.89
N TYR A 162 10.55 -8.06 7.68
CA TYR A 162 11.27 -8.87 8.65
C TYR A 162 10.79 -10.32 8.53
N ALA A 163 11.64 -11.26 8.91
CA ALA A 163 11.31 -12.68 8.92
C ALA A 163 10.21 -12.97 9.97
N ASP A 164 10.37 -12.40 11.16
CA ASP A 164 9.48 -12.54 12.32
C ASP A 164 9.66 -11.33 13.27
N LEU A 165 9.22 -11.47 14.53
CA LEU A 165 9.29 -10.45 15.58
C LEU A 165 10.54 -10.54 16.47
N GLU A 166 11.41 -11.55 16.28
CA GLU A 166 12.56 -11.83 17.15
C GLU A 166 13.86 -11.14 16.68
#